data_AF-A0AAV3JPQ1-F1
#
_entry.id   AF-A0AAV3JPQ1-F1
#
_cell.length_a   1.000
_cell.length_b   1.000
_cell.length_c   1.000
_cell.angle_alpha   90.00
_cell.angle_beta   90.00
_cell.angle_gamma   90.00
#
_symmetry.space_group_name_H-M   'P 1'
#
loop_
_entity.id
_entity.type
_entity.pdbx_description
1 polymer ?
#
loop_
_entity_poly.entity_id
_entity_poly.type
_entity_poly.pdbx_seq_one_letter_code
_entity_poly.pdbx_strand_id
1 'polypeptide(L)'
;MKKIEWNEEQRKAFQDLLREFVVLIDTKAQEKRQTGRAPKIPKYGSCQKGLNKFLTPWDYACKISLGSGNLSNEPSIAFCRQDILGEEFVNRKKPTPKKGFYLWFAYYWCNDAEKIDICIGCSREPNGEKECQKCLAYDKIIDLNGDTYYQEIYDDLEAHLENITNDFLRFTNEFNQIPTAYFELEPSSASH
;
A
#
# COMPACT_ATOMS: atom_id res chain seq x y z
N MET A 1 17.62 -3.71 -3.21
CA MET A 1 17.47 -2.61 -4.20
C MET A 1 18.34 -1.43 -3.78
N LYS A 2 18.60 -0.44 -4.66
CA LYS A 2 19.34 0.77 -4.24
C LYS A 2 18.46 1.65 -3.33
N LYS A 3 19.09 2.45 -2.47
CA LYS A 3 18.41 3.48 -1.70
C LYS A 3 17.72 4.45 -2.67
N ILE A 4 16.45 4.74 -2.42
CA ILE A 4 15.62 5.66 -3.18
C ILE A 4 15.66 7.02 -2.50
N GLU A 5 16.00 8.03 -3.28
CA GLU A 5 15.96 9.43 -2.89
C GLU A 5 15.29 10.20 -4.02
N TRP A 6 14.34 11.06 -3.67
CA TRP A 6 13.61 11.88 -4.63
C TRP A 6 14.03 13.34 -4.51
N ASN A 7 14.21 13.97 -5.66
CA ASN A 7 14.34 15.43 -5.75
C ASN A 7 12.97 16.10 -5.55
N GLU A 8 12.96 17.43 -5.47
CA GLU A 8 11.73 18.22 -5.24
C GLU A 8 10.64 17.95 -6.30
N GLU A 9 11.01 17.81 -7.57
CA GLU A 9 10.05 17.55 -8.65
C GLU A 9 9.40 16.17 -8.51
N GLN A 10 10.18 15.15 -8.16
CA GLN A 10 9.71 13.79 -7.95
C GLN A 10 8.82 13.69 -6.71
N ARG A 11 9.20 14.37 -5.61
CA ARG A 11 8.38 14.48 -4.40
C ARG A 11 7.04 15.12 -4.74
N LYS A 12 7.06 16.27 -5.42
CA LYS A 12 5.84 16.96 -5.86
C LYS A 12 4.96 16.08 -6.76
N ALA A 13 5.56 15.36 -7.71
CA ALA A 13 4.81 14.47 -8.61
C ALA A 13 4.12 13.33 -7.85
N PHE A 14 4.79 12.72 -6.87
CA PHE A 14 4.17 11.70 -6.01
C PHE A 14 3.03 12.27 -5.19
N GLN A 15 3.26 13.42 -4.56
CA GLN A 15 2.27 14.13 -3.75
C GLN A 15 1.01 14.50 -4.54
N ASP A 16 1.17 14.99 -5.77
CA ASP A 16 0.04 15.30 -6.66
C ASP A 16 -0.77 14.04 -7.01
N LEU A 17 -0.13 12.87 -7.12
CA LEU A 17 -0.82 11.59 -7.33
C LEU A 17 -1.58 11.12 -6.07
N LEU A 18 -1.03 11.37 -4.86
CA LEU A 18 -1.76 11.12 -3.61
C LEU A 18 -2.98 12.04 -3.48
N ARG A 19 -2.85 13.31 -3.89
CA ARG A 19 -3.98 14.24 -3.96
C ARG A 19 -5.04 13.77 -4.94
N GLU A 20 -4.66 13.32 -6.15
CA GLU A 20 -5.62 12.76 -7.11
C GLU A 20 -6.40 11.60 -6.49
N PHE A 21 -5.71 10.70 -5.79
CA PHE A 21 -6.33 9.58 -5.08
C PHE A 21 -7.33 10.05 -4.00
N VAL A 22 -6.95 10.98 -3.14
CA VAL A 22 -7.82 11.50 -2.08
C VAL A 22 -9.02 12.26 -2.64
N VAL A 23 -8.83 13.09 -3.68
CA VAL A 23 -9.92 13.81 -4.34
C VAL A 23 -10.98 12.87 -4.90
N LEU A 24 -10.58 11.72 -5.49
CA LEU A 24 -11.52 10.71 -5.97
C LEU A 24 -12.40 10.16 -4.84
N ILE A 25 -11.83 9.99 -3.65
CA ILE A 25 -12.51 9.45 -2.47
C ILE A 25 -13.40 10.51 -1.84
N ASP A 26 -12.88 11.70 -1.60
CA ASP A 26 -13.62 12.82 -0.99
C ASP A 26 -14.84 13.21 -1.83
N THR A 27 -14.72 13.18 -3.16
CA THR A 27 -15.86 13.40 -4.06
C THR A 27 -17.00 12.41 -3.76
N LYS A 28 -16.67 11.13 -3.52
CA LYS A 28 -17.65 10.11 -3.17
C LYS A 28 -18.15 10.21 -1.74
N ALA A 29 -17.29 10.58 -0.80
CA ALA A 29 -17.70 10.88 0.57
C ALA A 29 -18.72 12.04 0.60
N GLN A 30 -18.51 13.09 -0.20
CA GLN A 30 -19.44 14.21 -0.32
C GLN A 30 -20.78 13.79 -0.95
N GLU A 31 -20.77 12.95 -1.99
CA GLU A 31 -22.01 12.38 -2.56
C GLU A 31 -22.85 11.64 -1.50
N LYS A 32 -22.21 10.88 -0.59
CA LYS A 32 -22.90 10.23 0.55
C LYS A 32 -23.54 11.26 1.47
N ARG A 33 -22.81 12.32 1.85
CA ARG A 33 -23.33 13.38 2.74
C ARG A 33 -24.56 14.08 2.16
N GLN A 34 -24.58 14.28 0.84
CA GLN A 34 -25.69 14.94 0.14
C GLN A 34 -26.91 14.03 -0.05
N THR A 35 -26.70 12.73 -0.31
CA THR A 35 -27.77 11.82 -0.75
C THR A 35 -28.20 10.81 0.32
N GLY A 36 -27.41 10.63 1.38
CA GLY A 36 -27.60 9.59 2.40
C GLY A 36 -27.35 8.16 1.89
N ARG A 37 -27.00 7.97 0.61
CA ARG A 37 -26.81 6.64 0.01
C ARG A 37 -25.36 6.19 0.14
N ALA A 38 -25.15 4.88 0.17
CA ALA A 38 -23.81 4.30 0.16
C ALA A 38 -23.03 4.80 -1.09
N PRO A 39 -21.81 5.34 -0.92
CA PRO A 39 -21.04 5.89 -2.02
C PRO A 39 -20.54 4.77 -2.93
N LYS A 40 -20.70 4.95 -4.24
CA LYS A 40 -20.19 4.01 -5.24
C LYS A 40 -18.70 4.23 -5.46
N ILE A 41 -18.02 3.16 -5.85
CA ILE A 41 -16.59 3.20 -6.21
C ILE A 41 -16.37 4.18 -7.39
N PRO A 42 -15.46 5.17 -7.27
CA PRO A 42 -15.14 6.07 -8.37
C PRO A 42 -14.30 5.37 -9.45
N LYS A 43 -14.20 5.98 -10.63
CA LYS A 43 -13.23 5.52 -11.65
C LYS A 43 -11.83 5.95 -11.20
N TYR A 44 -10.95 4.98 -10.99
CA TYR A 44 -9.58 5.20 -10.49
C TYR A 44 -8.49 4.76 -11.47
N GLY A 45 -8.88 4.35 -12.68
CA GLY A 45 -7.95 3.77 -13.66
C GLY A 45 -6.87 4.74 -14.16
N SER A 46 -7.16 6.04 -14.24
CA SER A 46 -6.16 7.07 -14.56
C SER A 46 -5.14 7.22 -13.44
N CYS A 47 -5.61 7.45 -12.20
CA CYS A 47 -4.80 7.60 -11.01
C CYS A 47 -3.84 6.41 -10.83
N GLN A 48 -4.34 5.17 -10.91
CA GLN A 48 -3.49 3.98 -10.77
C GLN A 48 -2.44 3.88 -11.90
N LYS A 49 -2.79 4.28 -13.13
CA LYS A 49 -1.82 4.32 -14.25
C LYS A 49 -0.76 5.39 -14.03
N GLY A 50 -1.13 6.56 -13.53
CA GLY A 50 -0.23 7.64 -13.16
C GLY A 50 0.77 7.19 -12.09
N LEU A 51 0.27 6.61 -10.99
CA LEU A 51 1.09 6.03 -9.93
C LEU A 51 2.04 4.96 -10.46
N ASN A 52 1.56 3.98 -11.22
CA ASN A 52 2.44 2.94 -11.77
C ASN A 52 3.52 3.49 -12.71
N LYS A 53 3.18 4.48 -13.54
CA LYS A 53 4.15 5.14 -14.42
C LYS A 53 5.23 5.86 -13.62
N PHE A 54 4.84 6.55 -12.54
CA PHE A 54 5.77 7.23 -11.64
C PHE A 54 6.68 6.25 -10.87
N LEU A 55 6.15 5.10 -10.47
CA LEU A 55 6.85 4.10 -9.66
C LEU A 55 7.78 3.17 -10.47
N THR A 56 7.58 3.06 -11.79
CA THR A 56 8.34 2.13 -12.65
C THR A 56 9.86 2.32 -12.57
N PRO A 57 10.43 3.54 -12.56
CA PRO A 57 11.89 3.73 -12.43
C PRO A 57 12.49 3.23 -11.12
N TRP A 58 11.64 2.89 -10.15
CA TRP A 58 12.03 2.49 -8.80
C TRP A 58 11.78 1.00 -8.53
N ASP A 59 11.40 0.23 -9.55
CA ASP A 59 11.00 -1.18 -9.45
C ASP A 59 9.82 -1.42 -8.49
N TYR A 60 8.85 -0.50 -8.49
CA TYR A 60 7.58 -0.65 -7.77
C TYR A 60 6.39 -0.70 -8.72
N ALA A 61 5.34 -1.40 -8.30
CA ALA A 61 4.03 -1.38 -8.92
C ALA A 61 2.96 -1.21 -7.84
N CYS A 62 1.86 -0.53 -8.14
CA CYS A 62 0.79 -0.29 -7.19
C CYS A 62 -0.55 -0.89 -7.60
N LYS A 63 -1.37 -1.19 -6.60
CA LYS A 63 -2.77 -1.56 -6.75
C LYS A 63 -3.64 -0.69 -5.84
N ILE A 64 -4.55 0.06 -6.46
CA ILE A 64 -5.62 0.77 -5.74
C ILE A 64 -6.73 -0.23 -5.39
N SER A 65 -7.21 -0.15 -4.15
CA SER A 65 -8.31 -0.92 -3.59
C SER A 65 -9.33 0.01 -2.95
N LEU A 66 -10.53 0.11 -3.54
CA LEU A 66 -11.57 1.04 -3.09
C LEU A 66 -12.80 0.32 -2.49
N GLY A 67 -12.77 -1.01 -2.35
CA GLY A 67 -13.92 -1.82 -1.91
C GLY A 67 -14.55 -2.67 -3.03
N SER A 68 -15.72 -3.25 -2.74
CA SER A 68 -16.49 -4.08 -3.68
C SER A 68 -17.95 -3.62 -3.73
N GLY A 69 -18.40 -3.16 -4.90
CA GLY A 69 -19.72 -2.54 -5.09
C GLY A 69 -19.78 -1.10 -4.58
N ASN A 70 -19.56 -0.90 -3.28
CA ASN A 70 -19.50 0.41 -2.64
C ASN A 70 -18.06 0.74 -2.23
N LEU A 71 -17.82 2.03 -1.99
CA LEU A 71 -16.57 2.53 -1.46
C LEU A 71 -16.35 1.98 -0.04
N SER A 72 -15.19 1.36 0.19
CA SER A 72 -14.73 0.91 1.51
C SER A 72 -14.59 2.09 2.47
N ASN A 73 -14.62 1.84 3.77
CA ASN A 73 -14.27 2.86 4.79
C ASN A 73 -12.78 3.22 4.77
N GLU A 74 -11.94 2.30 4.28
CA GLU A 74 -10.49 2.41 4.18
C GLU A 74 -10.00 2.13 2.73
N PRO A 75 -10.38 2.96 1.76
CA PRO A 75 -9.76 2.90 0.45
C PRO A 75 -8.24 3.05 0.58
N SER A 76 -7.50 2.28 -0.20
CA SER A 76 -6.06 2.19 -0.03
C SER A 76 -5.30 1.95 -1.33
N ILE A 77 -3.98 2.13 -1.23
CA ILE A 77 -3.00 1.83 -2.25
C ILE A 77 -1.99 0.85 -1.64
N ALA A 78 -1.83 -0.31 -2.28
CA ALA A 78 -0.72 -1.21 -1.99
C ALA A 78 0.40 -0.95 -3.00
N PHE A 79 1.60 -0.65 -2.51
CA PHE A 79 2.83 -0.50 -3.30
C PHE A 79 3.69 -1.75 -3.10
N CYS A 80 3.87 -2.52 -4.17
CA CYS A 80 4.63 -3.76 -4.16
C CYS A 80 5.95 -3.57 -4.91
N ARG A 81 7.03 -4.04 -4.29
CA ARG A 81 8.30 -4.29 -4.98
C ARG A 81 8.07 -5.24 -6.16
N GLN A 82 8.60 -4.93 -7.33
CA GLN A 82 8.44 -5.75 -8.53
C GLN A 82 9.30 -7.02 -8.50
N ASP A 83 10.45 -6.97 -7.83
CA ASP A 83 11.40 -8.10 -7.74
C ASP A 83 10.92 -9.24 -6.83
N ILE A 84 9.81 -9.04 -6.12
CA ILE A 84 9.14 -10.08 -5.31
C ILE A 84 7.79 -10.50 -5.91
N LEU A 85 7.44 -10.08 -7.13
CA LEU A 85 6.20 -10.52 -7.79
C LEU A 85 6.46 -11.74 -8.66
N GLY A 86 5.89 -12.88 -8.30
CA GLY A 86 6.18 -14.13 -9.02
C GLY A 86 5.29 -15.29 -8.62
N GLU A 87 5.63 -16.48 -9.10
CA GLU A 87 5.06 -17.75 -8.61
C GLU A 87 5.90 -18.35 -7.48
N GLU A 88 7.18 -17.98 -7.43
CA GLU A 88 8.19 -18.33 -6.44
C GLU A 88 8.06 -17.53 -5.13
N PHE A 89 7.28 -16.44 -5.13
CA PHE A 89 7.07 -15.56 -3.98
C PHE A 89 5.64 -15.63 -3.42
N VAL A 90 5.46 -15.24 -2.16
CA VAL A 90 4.11 -15.10 -1.58
C VAL A 90 3.28 -14.06 -2.32
N ASN A 91 3.91 -12.97 -2.72
CA ASN A 91 3.32 -11.93 -3.56
C ASN A 91 3.06 -12.49 -4.97
N ARG A 92 1.80 -12.41 -5.41
CA ARG A 92 1.40 -12.89 -6.75
C ARG A 92 2.03 -12.04 -7.85
N LYS A 93 2.09 -12.57 -9.08
CA LYS A 93 2.49 -11.83 -10.30
C LYS A 93 1.86 -10.44 -10.48
N LYS A 94 0.64 -10.22 -9.97
CA LYS A 94 -0.04 -8.92 -10.01
C LYS A 94 -0.16 -8.35 -8.60
N PRO A 95 0.22 -7.07 -8.38
CA PRO A 95 0.06 -6.41 -7.09
C PRO A 95 -1.37 -6.52 -6.55
N THR A 96 -1.49 -6.84 -5.27
CA THR A 96 -2.77 -6.96 -4.58
C THR A 96 -2.57 -6.78 -3.07
N PRO A 97 -3.47 -6.08 -2.36
CA PRO A 97 -3.44 -6.06 -0.90
C PRO A 97 -3.87 -7.40 -0.27
N LYS A 98 -4.46 -8.31 -1.05
CA LYS A 98 -5.04 -9.57 -0.56
C LYS A 98 -4.01 -10.70 -0.39
N LYS A 99 -2.75 -10.52 -0.79
CA LYS A 99 -1.72 -11.55 -0.63
C LYS A 99 -0.32 -10.93 -0.73
N GLY A 100 0.53 -11.22 0.25
CA GLY A 100 1.94 -10.81 0.26
C GLY A 100 2.23 -9.57 1.10
N PHE A 101 3.41 -9.03 0.89
CA PHE A 101 3.98 -7.88 1.60
C PHE A 101 3.99 -6.64 0.71
N TYR A 102 3.75 -5.47 1.29
CA TYR A 102 3.65 -4.22 0.54
C TYR A 102 3.82 -3.02 1.48
N LEU A 103 4.20 -1.87 0.92
CA LEU A 103 3.86 -0.61 1.58
C LEU A 103 2.37 -0.36 1.36
N TRP A 104 1.69 0.11 2.40
CA TRP A 104 0.26 0.39 2.38
C TRP A 104 0.03 1.85 2.70
N PHE A 105 -0.83 2.50 1.92
CA PHE A 105 -1.36 3.83 2.21
C PHE A 105 -2.88 3.72 2.24
N ALA A 106 -3.48 3.92 3.40
CA ALA A 106 -4.93 3.94 3.59
C ALA A 106 -5.44 5.34 3.82
N TYR A 107 -6.66 5.63 3.35
CA TYR A 107 -7.32 6.93 3.56
C TYR A 107 -8.72 6.76 4.15
N TYR A 108 -8.87 6.93 5.45
CA TYR A 108 -10.11 6.75 6.21
C TYR A 108 -11.05 7.96 6.09
N TRP A 109 -11.73 8.09 4.96
CA TRP A 109 -12.62 9.23 4.67
C TRP A 109 -13.84 9.37 5.61
N CYS A 110 -14.18 8.32 6.36
CA CYS A 110 -15.28 8.33 7.33
C CYS A 110 -14.82 8.31 8.79
N ASN A 111 -13.51 8.48 9.04
CA ASN A 111 -12.94 8.63 10.36
C ASN A 111 -12.50 10.09 10.57
N ASP A 112 -12.83 10.66 11.71
CA ASP A 112 -12.51 12.05 12.04
C ASP A 112 -11.21 12.19 12.84
N ALA A 113 -10.72 11.11 13.48
CA ALA A 113 -9.52 11.13 14.33
C ALA A 113 -8.23 10.76 13.57
N GLU A 114 -8.33 9.79 12.67
CA GLU A 114 -7.19 9.28 11.90
C GLU A 114 -7.62 9.16 10.45
N LYS A 115 -6.98 9.90 9.56
CA LYS A 115 -7.35 9.89 8.14
C LYS A 115 -6.42 9.07 7.30
N ILE A 116 -5.16 8.94 7.68
CA ILE A 116 -4.15 8.29 6.86
C ILE A 116 -3.35 7.34 7.72
N ASP A 117 -3.16 6.13 7.22
CA ASP A 117 -2.22 5.16 7.77
C ASP A 117 -1.25 4.79 6.65
N ILE A 118 0.04 4.96 6.94
CA ILE A 118 1.11 4.49 6.08
C ILE A 118 1.94 3.45 6.83
N CYS A 119 2.13 2.29 6.24
CA CYS A 119 2.94 1.25 6.86
C CYS A 119 3.65 0.33 5.87
N ILE A 120 4.64 -0.43 6.35
CA ILE A 120 5.07 -1.67 5.69
C ILE A 120 4.25 -2.79 6.29
N GLY A 121 3.43 -3.45 5.48
CA GLY A 121 2.49 -4.45 5.98
C GLY A 121 2.54 -5.76 5.21
N CYS A 122 1.73 -6.69 5.67
CA CYS A 122 1.40 -7.89 4.93
C CYS A 122 -0.12 -8.00 4.79
N SER A 123 -0.56 -8.92 3.93
CA SER A 123 -1.98 -9.21 3.80
C SER A 123 -2.57 -9.67 5.13
N ARG A 124 -3.74 -9.12 5.47
CA ARG A 124 -4.54 -9.46 6.66
C ARG A 124 -5.74 -10.34 6.34
N GLU A 125 -5.95 -10.73 5.08
CA GLU A 125 -6.96 -11.75 4.78
C GLU A 125 -6.53 -13.08 5.41
N PRO A 126 -7.41 -13.89 6.02
CA PRO A 126 -7.00 -15.05 6.83
C PRO A 126 -6.06 -16.03 6.12
N ASN A 127 -6.27 -16.27 4.82
CA ASN A 127 -5.37 -17.11 4.02
C ASN A 127 -4.13 -16.34 3.55
N GLY A 128 -4.24 -15.04 3.30
CA GLY A 128 -3.12 -14.19 2.90
C GLY A 128 -2.08 -14.06 4.02
N GLU A 129 -2.53 -13.80 5.24
CA GLU A 129 -1.68 -13.66 6.42
C GLU A 129 -0.95 -14.96 6.73
N LYS A 130 -1.65 -16.10 6.70
CA LYS A 130 -1.04 -17.42 6.89
C LYS A 130 0.05 -17.74 5.87
N GLU A 131 -0.08 -17.29 4.63
CA GLU A 131 1.00 -17.45 3.65
C GLU A 131 2.17 -16.51 3.95
N CYS A 132 1.90 -15.28 4.37
CA CYS A 132 2.96 -14.34 4.79
C CYS A 132 3.74 -14.86 6.00
N GLN A 133 3.08 -15.46 6.99
CA GLN A 133 3.70 -16.03 8.19
C GLN A 133 4.72 -17.14 7.92
N LYS A 134 4.67 -17.77 6.74
CA LYS A 134 5.65 -18.78 6.33
C LYS A 134 6.96 -18.17 5.82
N CYS A 135 6.99 -16.87 5.52
CA CYS A 135 8.16 -16.20 4.99
C CYS A 135 9.03 -15.61 6.11
N LEU A 136 10.34 -15.66 5.91
CA LEU A 136 11.32 -14.99 6.79
C LEU A 136 11.12 -13.47 6.83
N ALA A 137 10.49 -12.88 5.81
CA ALA A 137 10.13 -11.47 5.78
C ALA A 137 9.10 -11.09 6.85
N TYR A 138 8.27 -12.03 7.33
CA TYR A 138 7.23 -11.75 8.31
C TYR A 138 7.82 -11.16 9.60
N ASP A 139 8.78 -11.85 10.21
CA ASP A 139 9.43 -11.41 11.46
C ASP A 139 10.30 -10.15 11.30
N LYS A 140 10.53 -9.69 10.06
CA LYS A 140 11.22 -8.43 9.77
C LYS A 140 10.27 -7.25 9.65
N ILE A 141 8.99 -7.50 9.41
CA ILE A 141 7.97 -6.49 9.12
C ILE A 141 6.94 -6.42 10.25
N ILE A 142 6.60 -7.57 10.82
CA ILE A 142 5.58 -7.76 11.84
C ILE A 142 6.25 -8.17 13.15
N ASP A 143 5.80 -7.57 14.25
CA ASP A 143 6.24 -7.85 15.60
C ASP A 143 5.53 -9.08 16.19
N LEU A 144 5.93 -9.47 17.40
CA LEU A 144 5.34 -10.63 18.09
C LEU A 144 3.87 -10.42 18.51
N ASN A 145 3.39 -9.19 18.54
CA ASN A 145 1.99 -8.86 18.85
C ASN A 145 1.12 -8.89 17.58
N GLY A 146 1.73 -9.00 16.40
CA GLY A 146 1.05 -8.97 15.10
C GLY A 146 0.95 -7.55 14.51
N ASP A 147 1.57 -6.56 15.15
CA ASP A 147 1.64 -5.18 14.68
C ASP A 147 2.84 -4.98 13.76
N THR A 148 2.83 -3.93 12.94
CA THR A 148 3.96 -3.65 12.06
C THR A 148 5.00 -2.78 12.76
N TYR A 149 6.29 -3.06 12.52
CA TYR A 149 7.38 -2.21 13.01
C TYR A 149 7.42 -0.82 12.34
N TYR A 150 6.75 -0.66 11.20
CA TYR A 150 6.85 0.53 10.37
C TYR A 150 5.45 1.05 10.09
N GLN A 151 4.97 1.96 10.94
CA GLN A 151 3.67 2.61 10.79
C GLN A 151 3.72 4.06 11.25
N GLU A 152 3.03 4.92 10.52
CA GLU A 152 2.77 6.31 10.91
C GLU A 152 1.32 6.66 10.55
N ILE A 153 0.70 7.45 11.42
CA ILE A 153 -0.71 7.84 11.30
C ILE A 153 -0.81 9.36 11.23
N TYR A 154 -1.66 9.85 10.33
CA TYR A 154 -1.89 11.27 10.12
C TYR A 154 -3.38 11.60 10.08
N ASP A 155 -3.75 12.77 10.59
CA ASP A 155 -5.12 13.28 10.64
C ASP A 155 -5.49 14.12 9.41
N ASP A 156 -4.49 14.61 8.65
CA ASP A 156 -4.69 15.41 7.44
C ASP A 156 -3.60 15.18 6.38
N LEU A 157 -4.01 15.07 5.11
CA LEU A 157 -3.09 14.87 3.99
C LEU A 157 -2.22 16.11 3.73
N GLU A 158 -2.84 17.29 3.62
CA GLU A 158 -2.14 18.50 3.15
C GLU A 158 -1.22 19.05 4.23
N ALA A 159 -1.65 19.02 5.50
CA ALA A 159 -0.84 19.46 6.62
C ALA A 159 0.43 18.61 6.81
N HIS A 160 0.37 17.32 6.44
CA HIS A 160 1.44 16.37 6.68
C HIS A 160 2.09 15.82 5.41
N LEU A 161 1.84 16.42 4.25
CA LEU A 161 2.22 15.83 2.96
C LEU A 161 3.72 15.58 2.81
N GLU A 162 4.55 16.49 3.31
CA GLU A 162 6.00 16.31 3.32
C GLU A 162 6.44 15.20 4.28
N ASN A 163 5.80 15.08 5.45
CA ASN A 163 6.10 14.03 6.43
C ASN A 163 5.68 12.66 5.90
N ILE A 164 4.47 12.55 5.32
CA ILE A 164 3.98 11.35 4.64
C ILE A 164 4.95 10.93 3.52
N THR A 165 5.46 11.89 2.74
CA THR A 165 6.44 11.61 1.67
C THR A 165 7.77 11.14 2.24
N ASN A 166 8.25 11.75 3.34
CA ASN A 166 9.46 11.34 4.04
C ASN A 166 9.33 9.91 4.57
N ASP A 167 8.22 9.58 5.23
CA ASP A 167 8.00 8.25 5.79
C ASP A 167 7.78 7.20 4.70
N PHE A 168 7.09 7.54 3.62
CA PHE A 168 7.00 6.67 2.45
C PHE A 168 8.40 6.31 1.94
N LEU A 169 9.30 7.29 1.78
CA LEU A 169 10.68 7.04 1.33
C LEU A 169 11.50 6.27 2.36
N ARG A 170 11.36 6.58 3.66
CA ARG A 170 12.00 5.86 4.76
C ARG A 170 11.59 4.40 4.74
N PHE A 171 10.29 4.12 4.74
CA PHE A 171 9.72 2.78 4.71
C PHE A 171 10.08 2.03 3.44
N THR A 172 10.09 2.71 2.29
CA THR A 172 10.50 2.10 1.03
C THR A 172 11.97 1.65 1.12
N ASN A 173 12.82 2.46 1.73
CA ASN A 173 14.23 2.13 1.92
C ASN A 173 14.44 1.00 2.93
N GLU A 174 13.67 0.93 4.01
CA GLU A 174 13.69 -0.21 4.94
C GLU A 174 13.20 -1.49 4.26
N PHE A 175 12.09 -1.41 3.52
CA PHE A 175 11.54 -2.55 2.78
C PHE A 175 12.51 -3.08 1.72
N ASN A 176 13.26 -2.18 1.08
CA ASN A 176 14.27 -2.50 0.06
C ASN A 176 15.54 -3.17 0.61
N GLN A 177 15.79 -3.07 1.92
CA GLN A 177 16.92 -3.74 2.60
C GLN A 177 16.64 -5.22 2.85
N ILE A 178 15.37 -5.62 2.94
CA ILE A 178 14.99 -7.02 3.13
C ILE A 178 15.36 -7.82 1.86
N PRO A 179 16.20 -8.86 1.96
CA PRO A 179 16.61 -9.63 0.80
C PRO A 179 15.42 -10.33 0.12
N THR A 180 15.44 -10.42 -1.21
CA THR A 180 14.39 -11.05 -2.02
C THR A 180 14.10 -12.49 -1.59
N ALA A 181 15.13 -13.25 -1.20
CA ALA A 181 15.00 -14.62 -0.68
C ALA A 181 14.12 -14.75 0.58
N TYR A 182 13.89 -13.65 1.32
CA TYR A 182 13.03 -13.68 2.51
C TYR A 182 11.54 -13.69 2.15
N PHE A 183 11.18 -13.40 0.90
CA PHE A 183 9.82 -13.35 0.38
C PHE A 183 9.44 -14.60 -0.42
N GLU A 184 10.40 -15.51 -0.64
CA GLU A 184 10.18 -16.76 -1.35
C GLU A 184 9.21 -17.64 -0.55
N LEU A 185 8.40 -18.40 -1.27
CA LEU A 185 7.65 -19.50 -0.67
C LEU A 185 8.66 -20.53 -0.17
N GLU A 186 8.47 -21.06 1.04
CA GLU A 186 9.24 -22.24 1.43
C GLU A 186 9.08 -23.31 0.34
N PRO A 187 10.17 -24.03 0.00
CA PRO A 187 10.09 -25.09 -0.99
C PRO A 187 8.98 -26.05 -0.57
N SER A 188 7.99 -26.25 -1.44
CA SER A 188 6.87 -27.11 -1.11
C SER A 188 7.45 -28.46 -0.72
N SER A 189 7.22 -28.89 0.52
CA SER A 189 7.55 -30.23 1.01
C SER A 189 6.72 -31.33 0.34
N ALA A 190 6.13 -31.06 -0.84
CA ALA A 190 5.61 -32.04 -1.78
C ALA A 190 6.78 -32.73 -2.50
N SER A 191 7.55 -33.49 -1.75
CA SER A 191 8.34 -34.62 -2.24
C SER A 191 8.02 -35.78 -1.31
N HIS A 192 6.97 -36.54 -1.61
CA HIS A 192 6.84 -37.97 -1.35
C HIS A 192 5.65 -38.55 -2.11
#